data_AF-A0A519ZD36-F1
#
_entry.id   AF-A0A519ZD36-F1
#
_cell.length_a   1.000
_cell.length_b   1.000
_cell.length_c   1.000
_cell.angle_alpha   90.00
_cell.angle_beta   90.00
_cell.angle_gamma   90.00
#
_symmetry.space_group_name_H-M   'P 1'
#
loop_
_entity.id
_entity.type
_entity.pdbx_description
1 polymer ?
#
loop_
_entity_poly.entity_id
_entity_poly.type
_entity_poly.pdbx_seq_one_letter_code
_entity_poly.pdbx_strand_id
1 'polypeptide(L)'
;MNVPLLIARRYFLSKKKRNIITIISNISMVGVAVGTAALIIVLSVFNGLEDLVRSLYGKSDPSLVIAARQGKSFPVNTLLIDKIQNTPGVALLTEVIEDNALLQYHDRQMVVKMRGLSENYFGQIPIDSNLRA
;
A
#
# COMPACT_ATOMS: atom_id res chain seq x y z
N MET A 1 47.37 2.60 4.95
CA MET A 1 47.43 1.36 4.14
C MET A 1 46.83 0.24 4.97
N ASN A 2 45.67 -0.33 4.60
CA ASN A 2 45.00 -1.38 5.40
C ASN A 2 45.70 -2.73 5.23
N VAL A 3 46.87 -2.85 5.85
CA VAL A 3 47.64 -4.10 5.95
C VAL A 3 46.80 -5.29 6.46
N PRO A 4 45.83 -5.16 7.40
CA PRO A 4 45.04 -6.31 7.84
C PRO A 4 44.12 -6.85 6.73
N LEU A 5 43.54 -5.97 5.92
CA LEU A 5 42.65 -6.37 4.81
C LEU A 5 43.42 -7.07 3.69
N LEU A 6 44.63 -6.59 3.37
CA LEU A 6 45.50 -7.20 2.37
C LEU A 6 45.95 -8.61 2.79
N ILE A 7 46.28 -8.78 4.07
CA ILE A 7 46.65 -10.08 4.64
C ILE A 7 45.42 -11.00 4.65
N ALA A 8 44.26 -10.53 5.10
CA ALA A 8 43.03 -11.30 5.14
C ALA A 8 42.61 -11.80 3.75
N ARG A 9 42.61 -10.92 2.73
CA ARG A 9 42.26 -11.29 1.35
C ARG A 9 43.21 -12.32 0.76
N ARG A 10 44.52 -12.19 1.02
CA ARG A 10 45.53 -13.17 0.59
C ARG A 10 45.28 -14.55 1.22
N TYR A 11 44.95 -14.60 2.51
CA TYR A 11 44.65 -15.86 3.20
C TYR A 11 43.27 -16.45 2.85
N PHE A 12 42.33 -15.62 2.41
CA PHE A 12 41.01 -16.05 1.95
C PHE A 12 41.07 -16.73 0.58
N LEU A 13 41.84 -16.17 -0.37
CA LEU A 13 41.96 -16.66 -1.75
C LEU A 13 43.06 -17.72 -1.96
N SER A 14 43.97 -17.90 -1.00
CA SER A 14 45.08 -18.86 -1.14
C SER A 14 44.58 -20.31 -1.06
N LYS A 15 45.02 -21.17 -2.00
CA LYS A 15 44.73 -22.62 -1.99
C LYS A 15 45.29 -23.26 -0.72
N LYS A 16 44.43 -23.83 0.14
CA LYS A 16 44.79 -24.40 1.44
C LYS A 16 44.97 -25.93 1.36
N LYS A 17 46.04 -26.46 1.99
CA LYS A 17 46.34 -27.91 2.08
C LYS A 17 45.44 -28.70 3.07
N ARG A 18 44.70 -28.02 3.97
CA ARG A 18 43.76 -28.65 4.92
C ARG A 18 42.33 -28.59 4.36
N ASN A 19 41.91 -29.66 3.69
CA ASN A 19 40.59 -29.74 3.02
C ASN A 19 39.41 -29.59 3.99
N ILE A 20 39.42 -30.29 5.14
CA ILE A 20 38.27 -30.33 6.06
C ILE A 20 37.93 -28.95 6.63
N ILE A 21 38.93 -28.19 7.11
CA ILE A 21 38.71 -26.85 7.68
C ILE A 21 38.12 -25.90 6.62
N THR A 22 38.63 -25.97 5.38
CA THR A 22 38.18 -25.11 4.29
C THR A 22 36.74 -25.45 3.88
N ILE A 23 36.34 -26.73 3.91
CA ILE A 23 34.97 -27.17 3.64
C ILE A 23 34.00 -26.61 4.68
N ILE A 24 34.30 -26.77 5.98
CA ILE A 24 33.43 -26.27 7.06
C ILE A 24 33.28 -24.75 6.97
N SER A 25 34.38 -24.01 6.80
CA SER A 25 34.31 -22.55 6.66
C SER A 25 33.49 -22.09 5.45
N ASN A 26 33.57 -22.79 4.32
CA ASN A 26 32.78 -22.46 3.14
C ASN A 26 31.28 -22.75 3.36
N ILE A 27 30.93 -23.87 3.99
CA ILE A 27 29.54 -24.20 4.31
C ILE A 27 28.96 -23.15 5.26
N SER A 28 29.69 -22.75 6.31
CA SER A 28 29.25 -21.69 7.22
C SER A 28 29.05 -20.36 6.51
N MET A 29 29.97 -19.98 5.61
CA MET A 29 29.86 -18.75 4.83
C MET A 29 28.62 -18.76 3.93
N VAL A 30 28.40 -19.85 3.19
CA VAL A 30 27.24 -19.98 2.29
C VAL A 30 25.94 -20.00 3.10
N GLY A 31 25.91 -20.68 4.25
CA GLY A 31 24.74 -20.71 5.12
C GLY A 31 24.33 -19.32 5.60
N VAL A 32 25.28 -18.51 6.06
CA VAL A 32 25.02 -17.13 6.47
C VAL A 32 24.60 -16.26 5.27
N ALA A 33 25.25 -16.41 4.12
CA ALA A 33 24.91 -15.67 2.91
C ALA A 33 23.48 -15.95 2.43
N VAL A 34 23.08 -17.23 2.39
CA VAL A 34 21.73 -17.62 1.99
C VAL A 34 20.69 -17.17 3.01
N GLY A 35 20.96 -17.35 4.31
CA GLY A 35 20.03 -16.94 5.37
C GLY A 35 19.78 -15.43 5.38
N THR A 36 20.85 -14.63 5.25
CA THR A 36 20.73 -13.17 5.17
C THR A 36 20.04 -12.71 3.89
N ALA A 37 20.37 -13.31 2.74
CA ALA A 37 19.72 -12.99 1.48
C ALA A 37 18.21 -13.30 1.51
N ALA A 38 17.82 -14.46 2.04
CA ALA A 38 16.41 -14.83 2.18
C ALA A 38 15.63 -13.81 3.02
N LEU A 39 16.19 -13.40 4.17
CA LEU A 39 15.56 -12.42 5.06
C LEU A 39 15.40 -11.04 4.38
N ILE A 40 16.42 -10.58 3.65
CA ILE A 40 16.37 -9.33 2.87
C ILE A 40 15.30 -9.41 1.79
N ILE A 41 15.22 -10.52 1.04
CA ILE A 41 14.22 -10.69 -0.02
C ILE A 41 12.80 -10.62 0.55
N VAL A 42 12.53 -11.34 1.64
CA VAL A 42 11.20 -11.35 2.28
C VAL A 42 10.81 -9.95 2.76
N LEU A 43 11.72 -9.24 3.45
CA LEU A 43 11.48 -7.85 3.86
C LEU A 43 11.22 -6.93 2.67
N SER A 44 11.98 -7.09 1.58
CA SER A 44 11.78 -6.28 0.37
C SER A 44 10.43 -6.51 -0.27
N VAL A 45 9.95 -7.75 -0.30
CA VAL A 45 8.62 -8.09 -0.81
C VAL A 45 7.54 -7.48 0.08
N PHE A 46 7.68 -7.56 1.41
CA PHE A 46 6.71 -6.95 2.32
C PHE A 46 6.65 -5.43 2.17
N ASN A 47 7.80 -4.76 2.05
CA ASN A 47 7.82 -3.31 1.82
C ASN A 47 7.10 -2.94 0.51
N GLY A 48 7.41 -3.64 -0.60
CA GLY A 48 6.75 -3.38 -1.87
C GLY A 48 5.24 -3.69 -1.85
N LEU A 49 4.84 -4.76 -1.15
CA LEU A 49 3.44 -5.11 -0.97
C LEU A 49 2.72 -4.07 -0.11
N GLU A 50 3.34 -3.56 0.95
CA GLU A 50 2.76 -2.50 1.78
C GLU A 50 2.48 -1.25 0.95
N ASP A 51 3.43 -0.81 0.13
CA ASP A 51 3.25 0.33 -0.76
C ASP A 51 2.13 0.08 -1.79
N LEU A 52 2.08 -1.13 -2.35
CA LEU A 52 1.01 -1.51 -3.28
C LEU A 52 -0.36 -1.45 -2.59
N VAL A 53 -0.50 -2.07 -1.43
CA VAL A 53 -1.74 -2.07 -0.64
C VAL A 53 -2.12 -0.64 -0.27
N ARG A 54 -1.19 0.17 0.23
CA ARG A 54 -1.42 1.60 0.51
C ARG A 54 -1.86 2.36 -0.74
N SER A 55 -1.31 2.06 -1.91
CA SER A 55 -1.67 2.75 -3.16
C SER A 55 -3.07 2.36 -3.66
N LEU A 56 -3.48 1.11 -3.45
CA LEU A 56 -4.80 0.61 -3.84
C LEU A 56 -5.91 1.16 -2.95
N TYR A 57 -5.69 1.20 -1.63
CA TYR A 57 -6.70 1.65 -0.67
C TYR A 57 -6.62 3.15 -0.36
N GLY A 58 -5.41 3.71 -0.24
CA GLY A 58 -5.19 5.09 0.21
C GLY A 58 -5.56 6.19 -0.78
N LYS A 59 -5.84 5.86 -2.05
CA LYS A 59 -6.28 6.84 -3.06
C LYS A 59 -7.79 6.99 -3.15
N SER A 60 -8.55 6.02 -2.63
CA SER A 60 -10.01 5.98 -2.82
C SER A 60 -10.79 6.39 -1.57
N ASP A 61 -10.14 6.36 -0.40
CA ASP A 61 -10.76 6.69 0.88
C ASP A 61 -10.42 8.12 1.32
N PRO A 62 -11.43 8.96 1.60
CA PRO A 62 -11.20 10.31 2.09
C PRO A 62 -10.62 10.28 3.51
N SER A 63 -9.84 11.29 3.87
CA SER A 63 -9.21 11.38 5.19
C SER A 63 -10.21 11.47 6.35
N LEU A 64 -11.45 11.90 6.07
CA LEU A 64 -12.52 11.99 7.05
C LEU A 64 -13.86 11.64 6.38
N VAL A 65 -14.68 10.83 7.05
CA VAL A 65 -16.03 10.48 6.63
C VAL A 65 -17.02 10.90 7.72
N ILE A 66 -18.04 11.65 7.33
CA ILE A 66 -19.17 12.01 8.20
C ILE A 66 -20.33 11.08 7.82
N ALA A 67 -20.74 10.22 8.75
CA ALA A 67 -21.83 9.27 8.56
C ALA A 67 -22.95 9.52 9.58
N ALA A 68 -24.18 9.14 9.22
CA ALA A 68 -25.30 9.17 10.14
C ALA A 68 -25.03 8.22 11.33
N ARG A 69 -25.21 8.71 12.56
CA ARG A 69 -25.12 7.86 13.76
C ARG A 69 -26.29 6.87 13.87
N GLN A 70 -27.46 7.28 13.37
CA GLN A 70 -28.69 6.49 13.37
C GLN A 70 -29.45 6.73 12.06
N GLY A 71 -30.04 5.69 11.49
CA GLY A 71 -30.72 5.75 10.20
C GLY A 71 -29.79 5.62 8.99
N LYS A 72 -30.37 5.72 7.78
CA LYS A 72 -29.64 5.58 6.51
C LYS A 72 -28.98 6.89 6.05
N SER A 73 -29.53 8.03 6.42
CA SER A 73 -29.07 9.37 6.03
C SER A 73 -29.34 10.37 7.14
N PHE A 74 -28.71 11.54 7.05
CA PHE A 74 -28.93 12.66 7.95
C PHE A 74 -29.26 13.92 7.14
N PRO A 75 -30.09 14.83 7.67
CA PRO A 75 -30.37 16.08 7.00
C PRO A 75 -29.11 16.94 6.96
N VAL A 76 -28.72 17.36 5.77
CA VAL A 76 -27.64 18.31 5.56
C VAL A 76 -28.25 19.69 5.36
N ASN A 77 -27.79 20.68 6.13
CA ASN A 77 -28.20 22.08 5.98
C ASN A 77 -27.06 22.87 5.31
N THR A 78 -27.39 23.87 4.49
CA THR A 78 -26.40 24.70 3.79
C THR A 78 -25.45 25.38 4.77
N LEU A 79 -25.96 25.84 5.92
CA LEU A 79 -25.13 26.43 6.98
C LEU A 79 -24.07 25.47 7.54
N LEU A 80 -24.36 24.17 7.56
CA LEU A 80 -23.43 23.14 8.04
C LEU A 80 -22.35 22.86 7.00
N ILE A 81 -22.73 22.79 5.72
CA ILE A 81 -21.79 22.67 4.59
C ILE A 81 -20.82 23.85 4.58
N ASP A 82 -21.34 25.08 4.65
CA ASP A 82 -20.54 26.30 4.63
C ASP A 82 -19.56 26.36 5.80
N LYS A 83 -20.00 25.94 6.99
CA LYS A 83 -19.13 25.90 8.18
C LYS A 83 -17.98 24.91 8.01
N ILE A 84 -18.24 23.74 7.42
CA ILE A 84 -17.21 22.72 7.18
C ILE A 84 -16.24 23.19 6.09
N GLN A 85 -16.75 23.74 4.99
CA GLN A 85 -15.91 24.24 3.90
C GLN A 85 -14.99 25.39 4.34
N ASN A 86 -15.46 26.25 5.25
CA ASN A 86 -14.66 27.36 5.80
C ASN A 86 -13.74 26.94 6.97
N THR A 87 -13.74 25.67 7.38
CA THR A 87 -12.86 25.21 8.45
C THR A 87 -11.42 25.08 7.94
N PRO A 88 -10.41 25.65 8.64
CA PRO A 88 -9.02 25.55 8.22
C PRO A 88 -8.56 24.10 8.08
N GLY A 89 -7.99 23.76 6.91
CA GLY A 89 -7.52 22.41 6.59
C GLY A 89 -8.51 21.57 5.78
N VAL A 90 -9.75 22.02 5.56
CA VAL A 90 -10.69 21.36 4.65
C VAL A 90 -10.44 21.84 3.22
N ALA A 91 -9.88 20.98 2.37
CA ALA A 91 -9.61 21.32 0.97
C ALA A 91 -10.82 21.11 0.05
N LEU A 92 -11.60 20.04 0.30
CA LEU A 92 -12.77 19.71 -0.49
C LEU A 92 -13.78 18.92 0.35
N LEU A 93 -15.05 19.24 0.20
CA LEU A 93 -16.17 18.54 0.82
C LEU A 93 -17.04 17.91 -0.28
N THR A 94 -17.17 16.60 -0.26
CA THR A 94 -18.02 15.87 -1.22
C THR A 94 -19.21 15.27 -0.50
N GLU A 95 -20.40 15.53 -1.02
CA GLU A 95 -21.63 14.89 -0.56
C GLU A 95 -21.79 13.53 -1.24
N VAL A 96 -22.11 12.52 -0.44
CA VAL A 96 -22.27 11.14 -0.90
C VAL A 96 -23.56 10.58 -0.31
N ILE A 97 -24.39 9.99 -1.17
CA ILE A 97 -25.54 9.18 -0.77
C ILE A 97 -25.31 7.74 -1.22
N GLU A 98 -25.66 6.78 -0.38
CA GLU A 98 -25.43 5.37 -0.65
C GLU A 98 -26.67 4.56 -0.29
N ASP A 99 -27.15 3.73 -1.22
CA ASP A 99 -28.24 2.79 -0.95
C ASP A 99 -28.07 1.50 -1.78
N ASN A 100 -28.79 0.46 -1.38
CA ASN A 100 -28.80 -0.80 -2.12
C ASN A 100 -29.80 -0.71 -3.28
N ALA A 101 -29.36 -1.08 -4.47
CA ALA A 101 -30.18 -1.15 -5.68
C ALA A 101 -30.11 -2.55 -6.28
N LEU A 102 -31.16 -2.98 -6.97
CA LEU A 102 -31.13 -4.21 -7.74
C LEU A 102 -30.75 -3.86 -9.19
N LEU A 103 -29.57 -4.33 -9.61
CA LEU A 103 -29.09 -4.16 -10.97
C LEU A 103 -29.47 -5.38 -11.79
N GLN A 104 -30.17 -5.15 -12.90
CA GLN A 104 -30.54 -6.20 -13.83
C GLN A 104 -29.87 -5.94 -15.19
N TYR A 105 -29.22 -6.96 -15.71
CA TYR A 105 -28.69 -6.96 -17.07
C TYR A 105 -28.99 -8.31 -17.72
N HIS A 106 -29.81 -8.29 -18.78
CA HIS A 106 -30.40 -9.50 -19.37
C HIS A 106 -31.10 -10.37 -18.30
N ASP A 107 -30.79 -11.66 -18.25
CA ASP A 107 -31.36 -12.63 -17.32
C ASP A 107 -30.62 -12.71 -15.97
N ARG A 108 -29.68 -11.77 -15.70
CA ARG A 108 -28.93 -11.74 -14.45
C ARG A 108 -29.35 -10.54 -13.61
N GLN A 109 -29.67 -10.82 -12.35
CA GLN A 109 -29.96 -9.82 -11.33
C GLN A 109 -28.91 -9.90 -10.23
N MET A 110 -28.45 -8.74 -9.75
CA MET A 110 -27.51 -8.63 -8.65
C MET A 110 -27.89 -7.43 -7.79
N VAL A 111 -27.87 -7.60 -6.47
CA VAL A 111 -27.97 -6.47 -5.55
C VAL A 111 -26.61 -5.76 -5.55
N VAL A 112 -26.60 -4.48 -5.89
CA VAL A 112 -25.43 -3.62 -5.92
C VAL A 112 -25.60 -2.48 -4.92
N LYS A 113 -24.47 -1.98 -4.42
CA LYS A 113 -24.45 -0.77 -3.61
C LYS A 113 -24.23 0.42 -4.53
N MET A 114 -25.24 1.26 -4.69
CA MET A 114 -25.19 2.43 -5.56
C MET A 114 -24.79 3.64 -4.73
N ARG A 115 -23.80 4.40 -5.21
CA ARG A 115 -23.33 5.64 -4.59
C ARG A 115 -23.60 6.82 -5.51
N GLY A 116 -24.42 7.76 -5.07
CA GLY A 116 -24.55 9.08 -5.69
C GLY A 116 -23.47 10.00 -5.13
N LEU A 117 -22.74 10.68 -6.02
CA LEU A 117 -21.61 11.55 -5.69
C LEU A 117 -21.87 12.93 -6.26
N SER A 118 -21.49 13.98 -5.54
CA SER A 118 -21.54 15.35 -6.07
C SER A 118 -20.46 15.56 -7.15
N GLU A 119 -20.68 16.49 -8.08
CA GLU A 119 -19.79 16.72 -9.24
C GLU A 119 -18.35 17.07 -8.84
N ASN A 120 -18.17 17.65 -7.66
CA ASN A 120 -16.87 18.02 -7.13
C ASN A 120 -15.99 16.81 -6.75
N TYR A 121 -16.55 15.59 -6.65
CA TYR A 121 -15.80 14.37 -6.34
C TYR A 121 -14.65 14.09 -7.32
N PHE A 122 -14.83 14.41 -8.61
CA PHE A 122 -13.81 14.19 -9.64
C PHE A 122 -12.57 15.09 -9.46
N GLY A 123 -12.67 16.18 -8.69
CA GLY A 123 -11.51 16.98 -8.28
C GLY A 123 -10.66 16.31 -7.18
N GLN A 124 -11.22 15.30 -6.50
CA GLN A 124 -10.59 14.57 -5.39
C GLN A 124 -9.82 13.32 -5.87
N ILE A 125 -10.29 12.66 -6.94
CA ILE A 125 -9.72 11.41 -7.45
C ILE A 125 -9.71 11.43 -8.99
N PRO A 126 -8.54 11.38 -9.65
CA PRO A 126 -8.47 11.17 -11.09
C PRO A 126 -8.80 9.71 -11.42
N ILE A 127 -10.10 9.40 -11.54
CA ILE A 127 -10.59 8.05 -11.91
C ILE A 127 -10.01 7.61 -13.27
N ASP A 128 -9.77 8.56 -14.18
CA ASP A 128 -9.19 8.33 -15.51
C ASP A 128 -7.79 7.70 -15.49
N SER A 129 -7.01 7.94 -14.44
CA SER A 129 -5.66 7.38 -14.33
C SER A 129 -5.66 5.88 -14.03
N ASN A 130 -6.76 5.34 -13.49
CA ASN A 130 -6.88 3.93 -13.10
C ASN A 130 -7.58 3.06 -14.16
N LEU A 131 -8.21 3.68 -15.18
CA LEU A 131 -8.86 3.00 -16.30
C LEU A 131 -7.96 2.86 -17.55
N ARG A 132 -6.78 3.48 -17.53
CA ARG A 132 -5.72 3.30 -18.54
C ARG A 132 -4.67 2.31 -18.05
N ALA A 133 -5.02 1.03 -18.02
CA ALA A 133 -4.09 -0.08 -17.92
C ALA A 133 -4.41 -1.10 -19.02
#